data_AF-A0A521PK02-F1
#
_entry.id   AF-A0A521PK02-F1
#
_cell.length_a   1.000
_cell.length_b   1.000
_cell.length_c   1.000
_cell.angle_alpha   90.00
_cell.angle_beta   90.00
_cell.angle_gamma   90.00
#
_symmetry.space_group_name_H-M   'P 1'
#
loop_
_entity.id
_entity.type
_entity.pdbx_description
1 polymer ?
#
loop_
_entity_poly.entity_id
_entity_poly.type
_entity_poly.pdbx_seq_one_letter_code
_entity_poly.pdbx_strand_id
1 'polypeptide(L)'
;MVSLDDYIDDGEGDDEGPDVAADFAALKGCLQALADAIASTNLAVINGAQGDVQAATQRVQASIGALKRFHEAFGVLTSGDEEAPLEEPDDEG
;
A
#
# COMPACT_ATOMS: atom_id res chain seq x y z
N MET A 1 18.31 10.37 -47.65
CA MET A 1 18.42 9.14 -46.85
C MET A 1 18.18 9.59 -45.43
N VAL A 2 17.02 9.29 -44.86
CA VAL A 2 16.65 9.72 -43.51
C VAL A 2 17.56 8.96 -42.54
N SER A 3 18.29 9.66 -41.67
CA SER A 3 19.17 9.01 -40.71
C SER A 3 18.32 8.44 -39.58
N LEU A 4 18.55 7.17 -39.21
CA LEU A 4 17.88 6.54 -38.08
C LEU A 4 18.32 7.13 -36.74
N ASP A 5 19.43 7.88 -36.72
CA ASP A 5 19.91 8.58 -35.52
C ASP A 5 18.99 9.74 -35.09
N ASP A 6 18.17 10.29 -35.99
CA ASP A 6 17.14 11.29 -35.64
C ASP A 6 15.92 10.67 -34.90
N TYR A 7 15.82 9.33 -34.86
CA TYR A 7 14.78 8.59 -34.17
C TYR A 7 15.28 7.89 -32.89
N ILE A 8 16.58 7.88 -32.65
CA ILE A 8 17.15 7.46 -31.36
C ILE A 8 17.24 8.72 -30.51
N ASP A 9 16.07 9.14 -30.05
CA ASP A 9 15.95 10.02 -28.90
C ASP A 9 16.46 9.24 -27.69
N ASP A 10 17.77 9.32 -27.46
CA ASP A 10 18.47 8.92 -26.23
C ASP A 10 18.16 9.92 -25.08
N GLY A 11 17.03 10.63 -25.18
CA GLY A 11 16.41 11.34 -24.09
C GLY A 11 16.04 10.33 -23.03
N GLU A 12 16.93 10.19 -22.06
CA GLU A 12 16.69 9.67 -20.72
C GLU A 12 15.28 10.06 -20.28
N GLY A 13 14.34 9.17 -20.56
CA GLY A 13 13.04 9.21 -19.94
C GLY A 13 13.32 8.94 -18.48
N ASP A 14 13.38 10.02 -17.70
CA ASP A 14 13.04 9.93 -16.30
C ASP A 14 11.63 9.34 -16.29
N ASP A 15 11.58 8.02 -16.15
CA ASP A 15 10.38 7.21 -16.07
C ASP A 15 9.76 7.51 -14.70
N GLU A 16 9.33 8.75 -14.50
CA GLU A 16 8.49 9.21 -13.39
C GLU A 16 7.04 8.72 -13.60
N GLY A 17 6.89 7.53 -14.18
CA GLY A 17 5.64 6.79 -14.16
C GLY A 17 5.43 6.14 -12.78
N PRO A 18 4.18 5.80 -12.41
CA PRO A 18 3.92 5.06 -11.18
C PRO A 18 4.78 3.79 -11.15
N ASP A 19 5.57 3.60 -10.09
CA ASP A 19 6.37 2.38 -9.90
C ASP A 19 5.42 1.22 -9.59
N VAL A 20 4.86 0.65 -10.65
CA VAL A 20 3.90 -0.45 -10.60
C VAL A 20 4.47 -1.64 -9.81
N ALA A 21 5.78 -1.86 -9.86
CA ALA A 21 6.42 -2.93 -9.09
C ALA A 21 6.41 -2.62 -7.59
N ALA A 22 6.70 -1.38 -7.19
CA ALA A 22 6.56 -0.92 -5.82
C ALA A 22 5.11 -0.98 -5.34
N ASP A 23 4.14 -0.60 -6.17
CA ASP A 23 2.72 -0.68 -5.85
C ASP A 23 2.25 -2.13 -5.64
N PHE A 24 2.65 -3.07 -6.50
CA PHE A 24 2.32 -4.48 -6.29
C PHE A 24 2.97 -5.04 -5.02
N ALA A 25 4.21 -4.63 -4.71
CA ALA A 25 4.87 -5.02 -3.48
C ALA A 25 4.16 -4.45 -2.24
N ALA A 26 3.74 -3.18 -2.30
CA ALA A 26 2.98 -2.51 -1.26
C ALA A 26 1.60 -3.16 -1.05
N LEU A 27 0.86 -3.42 -2.13
CA LEU A 27 -0.43 -4.11 -2.08
C LEU A 27 -0.30 -5.50 -1.45
N LYS A 28 0.72 -6.27 -1.86
CA LYS A 28 1.02 -7.57 -1.23
C LYS A 28 1.33 -7.40 0.26
N GLY A 29 2.12 -6.40 0.63
CA GLY A 29 2.43 -6.06 2.01
C GLY A 29 1.18 -5.74 2.84
N CYS A 30 0.27 -4.91 2.31
CA CYS A 30 -1.02 -4.61 2.92
C CYS A 30 -1.84 -5.89 3.16
N LEU A 31 -2.00 -6.74 2.15
CA LEU A 31 -2.80 -7.96 2.26
C LEU A 31 -2.23 -8.92 3.32
N GLN A 32 -0.90 -9.10 3.35
CA GLN A 32 -0.24 -9.94 4.34
C GLN A 32 -0.38 -9.37 5.76
N ALA A 33 -0.14 -8.07 5.93
CA ALA A 33 -0.29 -7.39 7.21
C ALA A 33 -1.73 -7.44 7.72
N LEU A 34 -2.72 -7.30 6.84
CA LEU A 34 -4.14 -7.41 7.21
C LEU A 34 -4.49 -8.85 7.65
N ALA A 35 -4.01 -9.86 6.93
CA ALA A 35 -4.22 -11.26 7.31
C ALA A 35 -3.61 -11.58 8.69
N ASP A 36 -2.39 -11.10 8.95
CA ASP A 36 -1.70 -11.23 10.25
C ASP A 36 -2.49 -10.57 11.39
N ALA A 37 -3.03 -9.36 11.14
CA ALA A 37 -3.82 -8.61 12.11
C ALA A 37 -5.11 -9.37 12.47
N ILE A 38 -5.85 -9.85 11.47
CA ILE A 38 -7.10 -10.61 11.67
C ILE A 38 -6.83 -11.91 12.43
N ALA A 39 -5.80 -12.67 12.03
CA ALA A 39 -5.44 -13.91 12.70
C ALA A 39 -5.06 -13.67 14.18
N SER A 40 -4.29 -12.60 14.44
CA SER A 40 -3.91 -12.22 15.80
C SER A 40 -5.12 -11.79 16.64
N THR A 41 -6.03 -11.00 16.07
CA THR A 41 -7.27 -10.60 16.75
C THR A 41 -8.15 -11.81 17.10
N ASN A 42 -8.29 -12.77 16.18
CA ASN A 42 -9.06 -13.99 16.44
C ASN A 42 -8.46 -14.80 17.60
N LEU A 43 -7.13 -14.93 17.65
CA LEU A 43 -6.45 -15.58 18.77
C LEU A 43 -6.61 -14.80 20.08
N ALA A 44 -6.62 -13.46 20.04
CA ALA A 44 -6.89 -12.65 21.22
C ALA A 44 -8.27 -12.93 21.82
N VAL A 45 -9.30 -13.01 20.96
CA VAL A 45 -10.67 -13.34 21.37
C VAL A 45 -10.74 -14.74 21.98
N ILE A 46 -10.12 -15.73 21.34
CA ILE A 46 -10.10 -17.11 21.84
C ILE A 46 -9.41 -17.19 23.21
N ASN A 47 -8.23 -16.58 23.36
CA ASN A 47 -7.50 -16.57 24.62
C ASN A 47 -8.28 -15.85 25.72
N GLY A 48 -8.94 -14.72 25.39
CA GLY A 48 -9.81 -14.00 26.30
C GLY A 48 -10.98 -14.85 26.79
N ALA A 49 -11.62 -15.59 25.88
CA ALA A 49 -12.70 -16.52 26.22
C ALA A 49 -12.24 -17.70 27.09
N GLN A 50 -10.97 -18.09 27.00
CA GLN A 50 -10.35 -19.13 27.83
C GLN A 50 -9.88 -18.61 29.20
N GLY A 51 -9.99 -17.30 29.46
CA GLY A 51 -9.50 -16.66 30.69
C GLY A 51 -8.00 -16.37 30.69
N ASP A 52 -7.29 -16.62 29.59
CA ASP A 52 -5.87 -16.30 29.44
C ASP A 52 -5.68 -14.85 28.95
N VAL A 53 -5.82 -13.91 29.90
CA VAL A 53 -5.75 -12.47 29.63
C VAL A 53 -4.36 -12.04 29.16
N GLN A 54 -3.29 -12.71 29.62
CA GLN A 54 -1.93 -12.37 29.20
C GLN A 54 -1.71 -12.75 27.75
N ALA A 55 -2.07 -13.98 27.35
CA ALA A 55 -1.97 -14.40 25.96
C ALA A 55 -2.90 -13.58 25.06
N ALA A 56 -4.09 -13.20 25.52
CA ALA A 56 -4.98 -12.31 24.78
C ALA A 56 -4.32 -10.95 24.51
N THR A 57 -3.70 -10.35 25.53
CA THR A 57 -3.02 -9.06 25.43
C THR A 57 -1.85 -9.10 24.44
N GLN A 58 -1.03 -10.15 24.48
CA GLN A 58 0.08 -10.33 23.54
C GLN A 58 -0.42 -10.39 22.09
N ARG A 59 -1.56 -11.05 21.85
CA ARG A 59 -2.18 -11.14 20.54
C ARG A 59 -2.75 -9.81 20.05
N VAL A 60 -3.32 -9.00 20.94
CA VAL A 60 -3.72 -7.62 20.61
C VAL A 60 -2.51 -6.79 20.19
N GLN A 61 -1.39 -6.87 20.92
CA GLN A 61 -0.16 -6.15 20.55
C GLN A 61 0.40 -6.61 19.20
N ALA A 62 0.37 -7.91 18.92
CA ALA A 62 0.76 -8.44 17.61
C ALA A 62 -0.14 -7.91 16.48
N SER A 63 -1.45 -7.84 16.71
CA SER A 63 -2.41 -7.25 15.76
C SER A 63 -2.11 -5.77 15.49
N ILE A 64 -1.84 -4.98 16.54
CA ILE A 64 -1.42 -3.57 16.39
C ILE A 64 -0.14 -3.44 15.57
N GLY A 65 0.87 -4.30 15.83
CA GLY A 65 2.10 -4.31 15.05
C GLY A 65 1.88 -4.64 13.57
N ALA A 66 0.95 -5.54 13.26
CA ALA A 66 0.55 -5.83 11.89
C ALA A 66 -0.16 -4.64 11.23
N LEU A 67 -1.07 -3.96 11.95
CA LEU A 67 -1.75 -2.76 11.44
C LEU A 67 -0.80 -1.60 11.15
N LYS A 68 0.29 -1.44 11.92
CA LYS A 68 1.33 -0.46 11.62
C LYS A 68 2.03 -0.76 10.29
N ARG A 69 2.42 -2.02 10.07
CA ARG A 69 3.01 -2.47 8.80
C ARG A 69 2.04 -2.28 7.62
N PHE A 70 0.75 -2.53 7.86
CA PHE A 70 -0.30 -2.24 6.88
C PHE A 70 -0.31 -0.76 6.51
N HIS A 71 -0.31 0.13 7.51
CA HIS A 71 -0.36 1.58 7.29
C HIS A 71 0.84 2.09 6.52
N GLU A 72 2.05 1.59 6.83
CA GLU A 72 3.28 1.92 6.11
C GLU A 72 3.21 1.48 4.65
N ALA A 73 2.79 0.25 4.38
CA ALA A 73 2.62 -0.25 3.02
C ALA A 73 1.50 0.48 2.26
N PHE A 74 0.41 0.83 2.95
CA PHE A 74 -0.70 1.56 2.35
C PHE A 74 -0.32 2.99 1.98
N GLY A 75 0.56 3.62 2.77
CA GLY A 75 1.11 4.93 2.45
C GLY A 75 1.79 4.99 1.08
N VAL A 76 2.50 3.93 0.68
CA VAL A 76 3.12 3.82 -0.66
C VAL A 76 2.06 3.89 -1.76
N LEU A 77 0.96 3.16 -1.61
CA LEU A 77 -0.13 3.12 -2.59
C LEU A 77 -0.85 4.47 -2.73
N THR A 78 -0.92 5.26 -1.66
CA THR A 78 -1.60 6.56 -1.67
C THR A 78 -0.68 7.72 -2.02
N SER A 79 0.64 7.51 -2.09
CA SER A 79 1.61 8.58 -2.33
C SER A 79 1.55 9.14 -3.77
N GLY A 80 0.88 8.44 -4.71
CA GLY A 80 0.63 8.91 -6.08
C GLY A 80 -0.71 9.60 -6.31
N ASP A 81 -1.61 9.61 -5.32
CA ASP A 81 -2.98 10.15 -5.46
C ASP A 81 -3.11 11.63 -5.05
N GLU A 82 -2.05 12.27 -4.55
CA GLU A 82 -2.12 13.66 -4.04
C GLU A 82 -2.15 14.76 -5.12
N GLU A 83 -2.10 14.42 -6.42
CA GLU A 83 -1.85 15.41 -7.48
C GLU A 83 -2.76 15.34 -8.73
N ALA A 84 -4.00 14.86 -8.61
CA ALA A 84 -5.01 15.07 -9.65
C ALA A 84 -5.98 16.19 -9.21
N PRO A 85 -5.81 17.45 -9.67
CA PRO A 85 -6.89 18.42 -9.61
C PRO A 85 -8.08 17.80 -10.34
N LEU A 86 -9.23 17.73 -9.68
CA LEU A 86 -10.48 17.47 -10.36
C LEU A 86 -10.65 18.62 -11.37
N GLU A 87 -10.42 18.36 -12.66
CA GLU A 87 -10.83 19.28 -13.71
C GLU A 87 -12.34 19.50 -13.54
N GLU A 88 -12.71 20.66 -13.00
CA GLU A 88 -14.10 21.10 -13.06
C GLU A 88 -14.45 21.22 -14.54
N PRO A 89 -15.49 20.52 -15.03
CA PRO A 89 -15.87 20.63 -16.43
C PRO A 89 -16.24 22.08 -16.72
N ASP A 90 -15.58 22.68 -17.72
CA ASP A 90 -15.92 24.00 -18.24
C ASP A 90 -17.42 24.04 -18.58
N ASP A 91 -18.20 24.72 -17.75
CA ASP A 91 -19.62 25.00 -17.97
C ASP A 91 -19.73 26.13 -19.00
N GLU A 92 -19.57 25.79 -20.29
CA GLU A 92 -19.97 26.67 -21.39
C GLU A 92 -21.50 26.62 -21.56
N GLY A 93 -22.19 27.56 -20.91
CA GLY A 93 -23.62 27.84 -21.04
C GLY A 93 -23.91 29.31 -21.31
#